data_AF-A0A498LBD0-F1
#
_entry.id   AF-A0A498LBD0-F1
#
_cell.length_a   1.000
_cell.length_b   1.000
_cell.length_c   1.000
_cell.angle_alpha   90.00
_cell.angle_beta   90.00
_cell.angle_gamma   90.00
#
_symmetry.space_group_name_H-M   'P 1'
#
loop_
_entity.id
_entity.type
_entity.pdbx_description
1 polymer ?
#
loop_
_entity_poly.entity_id
_entity_poly.type
_entity_poly.pdbx_seq_one_letter_code
_entity_poly.pdbx_strand_id
1 'polypeptide(L)'
;MSYSKPKRKVDDEHRQFQERWTLQYFFVEFNGNATCLICKEKVAVLKEYNLKRHYSTKHGDQYEKYQEDERKKRATQLQRELTSQQSLFYKAKKDADAAVEASYVVSEMIAKAGKPFTEGQFMKDCMLKVADILCPEKKNMFNNLSLSANTVAERITELSSDIYDQLREKAGVFTAYSVALDESTDKTDNAQLAIFVRGINEKFEVTEELLSLCPMHGRTTAKDIFQQLGDAITRAGLPWDRLVGITTDGAPSMTGKKKRTGGTGAKRVRRGTCRSSSCSALHYTPTGTVQQMLKI
;
A
#
# COMPACT_ATOMS: atom_id res chain seq x y z
N MET A 1 31.78 24.03 45.88
CA MET A 1 31.03 23.58 44.68
C MET A 1 29.74 22.94 45.16
N SER A 2 28.61 23.62 44.95
CA SER A 2 27.28 23.12 45.29
C SER A 2 26.89 22.05 44.28
N TYR A 3 26.80 20.79 44.73
CA TYR A 3 26.26 19.71 43.91
C TYR A 3 24.77 19.97 43.65
N SER A 4 24.44 20.44 42.45
CA SER A 4 23.06 20.50 41.99
C SER A 4 22.57 19.07 41.77
N LYS A 5 21.48 18.70 42.46
CA LYS A 5 20.82 17.40 42.25
C LYS A 5 20.45 17.27 40.77
N PRO A 6 20.73 16.12 40.12
CA PRO A 6 20.33 15.89 38.73
C PRO A 6 18.82 16.14 38.58
N LYS A 7 18.43 16.96 37.60
CA LYS A 7 17.02 17.12 37.23
C LYS A 7 16.53 15.76 36.71
N ARG A 8 15.68 15.09 37.49
CA ARG A 8 15.09 13.79 37.17
C ARG A 8 14.28 13.89 35.88
N LYS A 9 14.62 13.10 34.87
CA LYS A 9 13.86 12.98 33.62
C LYS A 9 12.63 12.11 33.85
N VAL A 10 11.55 12.39 33.13
CA VAL A 10 10.23 11.74 33.32
C VAL A 10 10.27 10.26 32.90
N ASP A 11 11.17 9.93 31.97
CA ASP A 11 11.25 8.66 31.26
C ASP A 11 11.86 7.52 32.11
N ASP A 12 12.61 7.86 33.16
CA ASP A 12 13.33 6.89 34.00
C ASP A 12 12.43 6.19 35.04
N GLU A 13 11.20 6.68 35.29
CA GLU A 13 10.40 6.28 36.46
C GLU A 13 9.30 5.24 36.19
N HIS A 14 9.19 4.64 34.99
CA HIS A 14 8.21 3.57 34.68
C HIS A 14 6.85 3.75 35.37
N ARG A 15 6.29 4.97 35.29
CA ARG A 15 5.14 5.37 36.09
C ARG A 15 3.86 4.75 35.51
N GLN A 16 3.48 3.60 36.02
CA GLN A 16 2.28 2.89 35.61
C GLN A 16 1.05 3.45 36.33
N PHE A 17 -0.09 3.38 35.64
CA PHE A 17 -1.37 3.69 36.25
C PHE A 17 -1.70 2.69 37.36
N GLN A 18 -2.25 3.18 38.48
CA GLN A 18 -2.69 2.32 39.59
C GLN A 18 -4.22 2.26 39.61
N GLU A 19 -4.81 1.06 39.56
CA GLU A 19 -6.27 0.87 39.57
C GLU A 19 -6.96 1.52 40.78
N ARG A 20 -6.26 1.62 41.92
CA ARG A 20 -6.77 2.31 43.12
C ARG A 20 -7.16 3.77 42.84
N TRP A 21 -6.51 4.43 41.88
CA TRP A 21 -6.81 5.81 41.50
C TRP A 21 -8.18 5.96 40.84
N THR A 22 -8.75 4.88 40.30
CA THR A 22 -10.13 4.88 39.81
C THR A 22 -11.13 5.10 40.93
N LEU A 23 -10.94 4.45 42.06
CA LEU A 23 -11.82 4.64 43.22
C LEU A 23 -11.46 5.90 44.00
N GLN A 24 -10.17 6.19 44.17
CA GLN A 24 -9.73 7.33 44.98
C GLN A 24 -9.99 8.67 44.30
N TYR A 25 -9.76 8.78 42.99
CA TYR A 25 -9.73 10.06 42.28
C TYR A 25 -10.60 10.08 41.03
N PHE A 26 -11.34 9.01 40.74
CA PHE A 26 -12.17 8.87 39.53
C PHE A 26 -11.36 9.00 38.24
N PHE A 27 -10.20 8.36 38.16
CA PHE A 27 -9.38 8.33 36.95
C PHE A 27 -9.32 6.94 36.30
N VAL A 28 -9.10 6.88 35.00
CA VAL A 28 -8.80 5.65 34.25
C VAL A 28 -7.65 5.92 33.28
N GLU A 29 -6.88 4.89 32.94
CA GLU A 29 -5.86 5.02 31.89
C GLU A 29 -6.50 4.89 30.51
N PHE A 30 -6.11 5.78 29.60
CA PHE A 30 -6.49 5.74 28.19
C PHE A 30 -5.37 6.28 27.30
N ASN A 31 -4.91 5.47 26.33
CA ASN A 31 -3.80 5.77 25.42
C ASN A 31 -2.56 6.35 26.16
N GLY A 32 -2.15 5.71 27.26
CA GLY A 32 -0.98 6.10 28.07
C GLY A 32 -1.16 7.36 28.93
N ASN A 33 -2.38 7.93 29.02
CA ASN A 33 -2.68 9.11 29.83
C ASN A 33 -3.78 8.82 30.85
N ALA A 34 -3.78 9.50 32.00
CA ALA A 34 -4.88 9.39 32.96
C ALA A 34 -6.03 10.32 32.55
N THR A 35 -7.23 9.77 32.35
CA THR A 35 -8.44 10.52 31.99
C THR A 35 -9.38 10.60 33.19
N CYS A 36 -9.81 11.80 33.55
CA CYS A 36 -10.78 12.02 34.62
C CYS A 36 -12.18 11.56 34.18
N LEU A 37 -12.80 10.67 34.95
CA LEU A 37 -14.14 10.16 34.66
C LEU A 37 -15.23 11.23 34.81
N ILE A 38 -14.98 12.29 35.59
CA ILE A 38 -15.95 13.35 35.89
C ILE A 38 -15.98 14.41 34.80
N CYS A 39 -14.84 15.09 34.54
CA CYS A 39 -14.77 16.19 33.57
C CYS A 39 -14.11 15.82 32.23
N LYS A 40 -13.66 14.57 32.05
CA LYS A 40 -13.05 14.05 30.82
C LYS A 40 -11.70 14.68 30.44
N GLU A 41 -11.13 15.51 31.30
CA GLU A 41 -9.79 16.07 31.10
C GLU A 41 -8.70 15.00 31.23
N LYS A 42 -7.63 15.16 30.43
CA LYS A 42 -6.47 14.28 30.42
C LYS A 42 -5.33 14.84 31.26
N VAL A 43 -4.67 13.97 32.00
CA VAL A 43 -3.44 14.23 32.75
C VAL A 43 -2.34 13.39 32.14
N ALA A 44 -1.41 14.06 31.45
CA ALA A 44 -0.35 13.39 30.69
C ALA A 44 0.67 12.67 31.56
N VAL A 45 0.94 13.19 32.76
CA VAL A 45 1.95 12.62 33.65
C VAL A 45 1.27 11.80 34.74
N LEU A 46 1.39 10.47 34.65
CA LEU A 46 0.85 9.47 35.58
C LEU A 46 1.53 9.55 36.96
N LYS A 47 1.16 10.56 37.77
CA LYS A 47 1.56 10.68 39.18
C LYS A 47 0.35 10.88 40.04
N GLU A 48 0.26 10.13 41.13
CA GLU A 48 -0.80 10.27 42.12
C GLU A 48 -0.99 11.73 42.56
N TYR A 49 0.10 12.48 42.78
CA TYR A 49 0.03 13.92 43.10
C TYR A 49 -0.78 14.72 42.07
N ASN A 50 -0.57 14.48 40.77
CA ASN A 50 -1.27 15.22 39.71
C ASN A 50 -2.77 14.87 39.69
N LEU A 51 -3.09 13.58 39.81
CA LEU A 51 -4.46 13.08 39.82
C LEU A 51 -5.21 13.56 41.07
N LYS A 52 -4.58 13.46 42.24
CA LYS A 52 -5.11 13.93 43.52
C LYS A 52 -5.32 15.43 43.51
N ARG A 53 -4.37 16.22 42.99
CA ARG A 53 -4.51 17.68 42.86
C ARG A 53 -5.68 18.02 41.95
N HIS A 54 -5.78 17.39 40.79
CA HIS A 54 -6.92 17.58 39.88
C HIS A 54 -8.25 17.27 40.59
N TYR A 55 -8.34 16.10 41.23
CA TYR A 55 -9.54 15.69 41.96
C TYR A 55 -9.91 16.71 43.05
N SER A 56 -8.97 17.03 43.94
CA SER A 56 -9.23 17.88 45.11
C SER A 56 -9.63 19.30 44.70
N THR A 57 -9.02 19.84 43.65
CA THR A 57 -9.27 21.23 43.21
C THR A 57 -10.52 21.39 42.36
N LYS A 58 -10.95 20.36 41.62
CA LYS A 58 -12.08 20.45 40.69
C LYS A 58 -13.33 19.70 41.14
N HIS A 59 -13.16 18.62 41.90
CA HIS A 59 -14.21 17.64 42.16
C HIS A 59 -14.38 17.27 43.64
N GLY A 60 -13.43 17.64 44.51
CA GLY A 60 -13.44 17.32 45.95
C GLY A 60 -14.78 17.65 46.59
N ASP A 61 -15.18 18.93 46.56
CA ASP A 61 -16.41 19.44 47.17
C ASP A 61 -17.68 18.65 46.79
N GLN A 62 -17.77 18.18 45.54
CA GLN A 62 -18.95 17.49 45.04
C GLN A 62 -18.91 15.97 45.23
N TYR A 63 -17.73 15.36 45.27
CA TYR A 63 -17.55 13.91 45.21
C TYR A 63 -16.92 13.29 46.45
N GLU A 64 -16.41 14.09 47.42
CA GLU A 64 -15.87 13.59 48.70
C GLU A 64 -16.96 12.88 49.52
N LYS A 65 -18.23 13.32 49.38
CA LYS A 65 -19.39 12.79 50.10
C LYS A 65 -19.68 11.32 49.83
N TYR A 66 -19.26 10.79 48.68
CA TYR A 66 -19.49 9.40 48.33
C TYR A 66 -18.50 8.51 49.06
N GLN A 67 -19.02 7.62 49.91
CA GLN A 67 -18.23 6.63 50.65
C GLN A 67 -18.32 5.25 50.00
N GLU A 68 -17.24 4.48 50.13
CA GLU A 68 -17.11 3.06 49.77
C GLU A 68 -17.98 2.59 48.59
N ASP A 69 -19.11 1.93 48.88
CA ASP A 69 -19.99 1.32 47.89
C ASP A 69 -20.66 2.32 46.95
N GLU A 70 -21.08 3.48 47.46
CA GLU A 70 -21.66 4.54 46.64
C GLU A 70 -20.62 5.12 45.69
N ARG A 71 -19.39 5.29 46.18
CA ARG A 71 -18.26 5.77 45.39
C ARG A 71 -17.93 4.79 44.28
N LYS A 72 -17.90 3.49 44.59
CA LYS A 72 -17.67 2.41 43.62
C LYS A 72 -18.77 2.38 42.56
N LYS A 73 -20.04 2.43 42.95
CA LYS A 73 -21.18 2.51 42.02
C LYS A 73 -21.05 3.71 41.09
N ARG A 74 -20.71 4.89 41.63
CA ARG A 74 -20.54 6.11 40.83
C ARG A 74 -19.36 6.02 39.87
N ALA A 75 -18.23 5.47 40.30
CA ALA A 75 -17.05 5.28 39.45
C ALA A 75 -17.37 4.33 38.29
N THR A 76 -18.03 3.18 38.57
CA THR A 76 -18.46 2.23 37.54
C THR A 76 -19.47 2.87 36.57
N GLN A 77 -20.41 3.68 37.07
CA GLN A 77 -21.34 4.41 36.21
C GLN A 77 -20.60 5.35 35.25
N LEU A 78 -19.74 6.23 35.76
CA LEU A 78 -19.00 7.20 34.95
C LEU A 78 -18.06 6.51 33.94
N GLN A 79 -17.51 5.36 34.31
CA GLN A 79 -16.69 4.54 33.42
C GLN A 79 -17.52 3.91 32.30
N ARG A 80 -18.74 3.43 32.59
CA ARG A 80 -19.67 2.95 31.55
C ARG A 80 -20.09 4.07 30.60
N GLU A 81 -20.38 5.25 31.12
CA GLU A 81 -20.72 6.44 30.32
C GLU A 81 -19.56 6.84 29.40
N LEU A 82 -18.33 6.88 29.93
CA LEU A 82 -17.13 7.15 29.13
C LEU A 82 -16.93 6.09 28.04
N THR A 83 -17.05 4.81 28.39
CA THR A 83 -16.89 3.69 27.46
C THR A 83 -17.94 3.75 26.35
N SER A 84 -19.19 4.05 26.70
CA SER A 84 -20.28 4.23 25.73
C SER A 84 -19.98 5.37 24.76
N GLN A 85 -19.55 6.53 25.27
CA GLN A 85 -19.14 7.66 24.41
C GLN A 85 -17.99 7.28 23.47
N GLN A 86 -16.96 6.61 23.98
CA GLN A 86 -15.82 6.15 23.18
C GLN A 86 -16.22 5.12 22.13
N SER A 87 -17.17 4.24 22.45
CA SER A 87 -17.65 3.20 21.52
C SER A 87 -18.27 3.79 20.25
N LEU A 88 -18.91 4.96 20.34
CA LEU A 88 -19.46 5.66 19.17
C LEU A 88 -18.35 6.12 18.22
N PHE A 89 -17.28 6.72 18.75
CA PHE A 89 -16.13 7.14 17.94
C PHE A 89 -15.39 5.96 17.34
N TYR A 90 -15.20 4.88 18.11
CA TYR A 90 -14.57 3.67 17.62
C TYR A 90 -15.37 3.04 16.49
N LYS A 91 -16.70 2.96 16.65
CA LYS A 91 -17.60 2.46 15.62
C LYS A 91 -17.56 3.33 14.36
N ALA A 92 -17.64 4.65 14.51
CA ALA A 92 -17.57 5.59 13.38
C ALA A 92 -16.24 5.47 12.62
N LYS A 93 -15.11 5.32 13.33
CA LYS A 93 -13.81 5.06 12.71
C LYS A 93 -13.82 3.74 11.95
N LYS A 94 -14.29 2.66 12.56
CA LYS A 94 -14.37 1.34 11.93
C LYS A 94 -15.24 1.37 10.66
N ASP A 95 -16.37 2.07 10.70
CA ASP A 95 -17.26 2.21 9.56
C ASP A 95 -16.60 3.02 8.43
N ALA A 96 -15.81 4.04 8.76
CA ALA A 96 -15.02 4.81 7.79
C ALA A 96 -13.90 3.98 7.16
N ASP A 97 -13.14 3.23 7.97
CA ASP A 97 -12.08 2.34 7.50
C ASP A 97 -12.65 1.28 6.54
N ALA A 98 -13.80 0.68 6.89
CA ALA A 98 -14.50 -0.29 6.05
C ALA A 98 -15.00 0.32 4.73
N ALA A 99 -15.46 1.58 4.74
CA ALA A 99 -15.86 2.28 3.52
C ALA A 99 -14.66 2.54 2.59
N VAL A 100 -13.50 2.89 3.15
CA VAL A 100 -12.27 3.06 2.36
C VAL A 100 -11.85 1.73 1.75
N GLU A 101 -11.82 0.65 2.53
CA GLU A 101 -11.50 -0.70 2.03
C GLU A 101 -12.43 -1.11 0.89
N ALA A 102 -13.74 -0.96 1.07
CA ALA A 102 -14.73 -1.25 0.02
C ALA A 102 -14.51 -0.40 -1.24
N SER A 103 -14.07 0.86 -1.11
CA SER A 103 -13.77 1.72 -2.26
C SER A 103 -12.60 1.20 -3.10
N TYR A 104 -11.56 0.63 -2.47
CA TYR A 104 -10.45 -0.01 -3.19
C TYR A 104 -10.92 -1.26 -3.92
N VAL A 105 -11.69 -2.12 -3.26
CA VAL A 105 -12.20 -3.36 -3.85
C VAL A 105 -13.03 -3.07 -5.11
N VAL A 106 -13.97 -2.11 -5.03
CA VAL A 106 -14.79 -1.74 -6.18
C VAL A 106 -13.94 -1.12 -7.29
N SER A 107 -12.97 -0.26 -6.94
CA SER A 107 -12.08 0.38 -7.92
C SER A 107 -11.20 -0.65 -8.65
N GLU A 108 -10.69 -1.65 -7.93
CA GLU A 108 -9.95 -2.77 -8.50
C GLU A 108 -10.81 -3.58 -9.47
N MET A 109 -12.07 -3.86 -9.11
CA MET A 109 -13.01 -4.56 -9.99
C MET A 109 -13.29 -3.77 -11.29
N ILE A 110 -13.47 -2.46 -11.18
CA ILE A 110 -13.65 -1.56 -12.34
C ILE A 110 -12.42 -1.62 -13.26
N ALA A 111 -11.22 -1.54 -12.68
CA ALA A 111 -9.96 -1.62 -13.42
C ALA A 111 -9.80 -2.95 -14.15
N LYS A 112 -9.99 -4.07 -13.44
CA LYS A 112 -9.89 -5.44 -14.00
C LYS A 112 -10.90 -5.68 -15.11
N ALA A 113 -12.09 -5.11 -15.01
CA ALA A 113 -13.11 -5.19 -16.06
C ALA A 113 -12.88 -4.22 -17.24
N GLY A 114 -11.84 -3.37 -17.18
CA GLY A 114 -11.54 -2.37 -18.22
C GLY A 114 -12.62 -1.32 -18.38
N LYS A 115 -13.34 -1.01 -17.30
CA LYS A 115 -14.51 -0.13 -17.30
C LYS A 115 -14.14 1.35 -17.04
N PRO A 116 -14.94 2.32 -17.53
CA PRO A 116 -14.70 3.74 -17.24
C PRO A 116 -14.79 4.04 -15.74
N PHE A 117 -14.01 5.01 -15.25
CA PHE A 117 -14.03 5.39 -13.83
C PHE A 117 -15.38 5.92 -13.35
N THR A 118 -16.20 6.44 -14.26
CA THR A 118 -17.57 6.91 -13.99
C THR A 118 -18.51 5.78 -13.55
N GLU A 119 -18.17 4.51 -13.82
CA GLU A 119 -18.96 3.35 -13.37
C GLU A 119 -19.05 3.28 -11.84
N GLY A 120 -18.05 3.78 -11.11
CA GLY A 120 -18.09 3.81 -9.64
C GLY A 120 -19.30 4.59 -9.13
N GLN A 121 -19.58 5.76 -9.73
CA GLN A 121 -20.71 6.58 -9.30
C GLN A 121 -22.04 5.91 -9.65
N PHE A 122 -22.14 5.32 -10.83
CA PHE A 122 -23.33 4.57 -11.24
C PHE A 122 -23.62 3.39 -10.29
N MET A 123 -22.60 2.60 -9.95
CA MET A 123 -22.74 1.51 -8.98
C MET A 123 -23.19 2.01 -7.61
N LYS A 124 -22.66 3.14 -7.13
CA LYS A 124 -23.09 3.77 -5.89
C LYS A 124 -24.57 4.14 -5.92
N ASP A 125 -25.03 4.77 -7.00
CA ASP A 125 -26.43 5.18 -7.15
C ASP A 125 -27.36 3.97 -7.16
N CYS A 126 -26.96 2.88 -7.83
CA CYS A 126 -27.68 1.60 -7.79
C CYS A 126 -27.76 1.04 -6.37
N MET A 127 -26.63 0.99 -5.65
CA MET A 127 -26.58 0.48 -4.27
C MET A 127 -27.46 1.31 -3.33
N LEU A 128 -27.48 2.64 -3.48
CA LEU A 128 -28.32 3.51 -2.67
C LEU A 128 -29.82 3.25 -2.90
N LYS A 129 -30.26 3.08 -4.16
CA LYS A 129 -31.65 2.75 -4.48
C LYS A 129 -32.08 1.38 -3.93
N VAL A 130 -31.18 0.40 -3.97
CA VAL A 130 -31.42 -0.93 -3.40
C VAL A 130 -31.49 -0.87 -1.87
N ALA A 131 -30.57 -0.14 -1.23
CA ALA A 131 -30.54 0.03 0.21
C ALA A 131 -31.81 0.75 0.72
N ASP A 132 -32.34 1.71 -0.03
CA ASP A 132 -33.59 2.39 0.29
C ASP A 132 -34.80 1.45 0.42
N ILE A 133 -34.82 0.35 -0.34
CA ILE A 133 -35.92 -0.61 -0.34
C ILE A 133 -35.67 -1.74 0.66
N LEU A 134 -34.45 -2.29 0.69
CA LEU A 134 -34.15 -3.51 1.44
C LEU A 134 -33.64 -3.27 2.86
N CYS A 135 -32.91 -2.18 3.09
CA CYS A 135 -32.26 -1.89 4.38
C CYS A 135 -32.03 -0.38 4.60
N PRO A 136 -33.12 0.41 4.72
CA PRO A 136 -33.03 1.86 4.83
C PRO A 136 -32.21 2.33 6.04
N GLU A 137 -32.16 1.53 7.10
CA GLU A 137 -31.34 1.80 8.29
C GLU A 137 -29.83 1.77 8.02
N LYS A 138 -29.39 1.09 6.95
CA LYS A 138 -27.98 0.98 6.54
C LYS A 138 -27.61 1.88 5.36
N LYS A 139 -28.56 2.62 4.80
CA LYS A 139 -28.33 3.51 3.64
C LYS A 139 -27.12 4.43 3.80
N ASN A 140 -26.94 5.00 4.99
CA ASN A 140 -25.84 5.92 5.27
C ASN A 140 -24.45 5.29 5.10
N MET A 141 -24.31 3.97 5.29
CA MET A 141 -23.05 3.26 5.05
C MET A 141 -22.64 3.33 3.57
N PHE A 142 -23.59 3.14 2.66
CA PHE A 142 -23.38 3.27 1.21
C PHE A 142 -23.19 4.72 0.79
N ASN A 143 -23.84 5.67 1.47
CA ASN A 143 -23.67 7.09 1.17
C ASN A 143 -22.24 7.57 1.46
N ASN A 144 -21.62 7.03 2.50
CA ASN A 144 -20.24 7.33 2.88
C ASN A 144 -19.20 6.70 1.93
N LEU A 145 -19.60 5.80 1.03
CA LEU A 145 -18.71 5.15 0.10
C LEU A 145 -18.26 6.13 -1.00
N SER A 146 -16.97 6.45 -1.08
CA SER A 146 -16.43 7.37 -2.08
C SER A 146 -16.12 6.63 -3.38
N LEU A 147 -17.00 6.77 -4.38
CA LEU A 147 -16.84 6.16 -5.72
C LEU A 147 -16.99 7.17 -6.86
N SER A 148 -16.60 8.43 -6.61
CA SER A 148 -16.52 9.40 -7.70
C SER A 148 -15.47 8.97 -8.72
N ALA A 149 -15.58 9.41 -9.98
CA ALA A 149 -14.60 9.06 -11.01
C ALA A 149 -13.15 9.41 -10.61
N ASN A 150 -12.95 10.53 -9.93
CA ASN A 150 -11.64 10.94 -9.42
C ASN A 150 -11.14 9.99 -8.33
N THR A 151 -12.02 9.63 -7.38
CA THR A 151 -11.65 8.69 -6.31
C THR A 151 -11.30 7.33 -6.89
N VAL A 152 -12.07 6.81 -7.84
CA VAL A 152 -11.77 5.53 -8.50
C VAL A 152 -10.41 5.61 -9.20
N ALA A 153 -10.12 6.69 -9.93
CA ALA A 153 -8.82 6.89 -10.58
C ALA A 153 -7.66 6.96 -9.58
N GLU A 154 -7.82 7.69 -8.47
CA GLU A 154 -6.83 7.79 -7.39
C GLU A 154 -6.57 6.42 -6.76
N ARG A 155 -7.61 5.67 -6.41
CA ARG A 155 -7.50 4.33 -5.82
C ARG A 155 -6.81 3.35 -6.76
N ILE A 156 -7.13 3.38 -8.05
CA ILE A 156 -6.44 2.56 -9.05
C ILE A 156 -4.97 2.96 -9.18
N THR A 157 -4.67 4.26 -9.11
CA THR A 157 -3.28 4.76 -9.17
C THR A 157 -2.47 4.31 -7.96
N GLU A 158 -3.04 4.39 -6.76
CA GLU A 158 -2.43 3.91 -5.52
C GLU A 158 -2.18 2.39 -5.56
N LEU A 159 -3.17 1.60 -6.00
CA LEU A 159 -3.02 0.15 -6.19
C LEU A 159 -1.93 -0.17 -7.22
N SER A 160 -1.91 0.56 -8.33
CA SER A 160 -0.88 0.40 -9.37
C SER A 160 0.52 0.72 -8.83
N SER A 161 0.66 1.78 -8.04
CA SER A 161 1.93 2.14 -7.38
C SER A 161 2.38 1.05 -6.42
N ASP A 162 1.49 0.52 -5.59
CA ASP A 162 1.81 -0.55 -4.63
C ASP A 162 2.27 -1.82 -5.35
N ILE A 163 1.54 -2.24 -6.40
CA ILE A 163 1.94 -3.38 -7.25
C ILE A 163 3.33 -3.14 -7.87
N TYR A 164 3.59 -1.92 -8.35
CA TYR A 164 4.88 -1.57 -8.94
C TYR A 164 6.02 -1.59 -7.90
N ASP A 165 5.78 -1.10 -6.69
CA ASP A 165 6.75 -1.15 -5.60
C ASP A 165 7.07 -2.60 -5.19
N GLN A 166 6.06 -3.47 -5.10
CA GLN A 166 6.26 -4.90 -4.89
C GLN A 166 7.10 -5.56 -6.00
N LEU A 167 6.85 -5.20 -7.26
CA LEU A 167 7.66 -5.67 -8.39
C LEU A 167 9.10 -5.17 -8.27
N ARG A 168 9.30 -3.91 -7.90
CA ARG A 168 10.62 -3.30 -7.71
C ARG A 168 11.43 -3.97 -6.60
N GLU A 169 10.79 -4.31 -5.49
CA GLU A 169 11.42 -5.06 -4.40
C GLU A 169 11.89 -6.45 -4.86
N LYS A 170 11.05 -7.17 -5.61
CA LYS A 170 11.43 -8.46 -6.22
C LYS A 170 12.54 -8.30 -7.25
N ALA A 171 12.48 -7.24 -8.05
CA ALA A 171 13.45 -6.96 -9.11
C ALA A 171 14.86 -6.73 -8.57
N GLY A 172 15.01 -6.08 -7.42
CA GLY A 172 16.32 -5.83 -6.79
C GLY A 172 17.08 -7.09 -6.35
N VAL A 173 16.36 -8.19 -6.10
CA VAL A 173 16.94 -9.47 -5.64
C VAL A 173 17.09 -10.50 -6.75
N PHE A 174 16.79 -10.15 -8.01
CA PHE A 174 17.04 -11.06 -9.13
C PHE A 174 18.53 -11.34 -9.28
N THR A 175 18.91 -12.61 -9.37
CA THR A 175 20.28 -13.06 -9.69
C THR A 175 20.57 -12.86 -11.18
N ALA A 176 19.56 -13.06 -12.01
CA ALA A 176 19.60 -12.84 -13.46
C ALA A 176 18.21 -12.45 -13.95
N TYR A 177 18.14 -11.60 -14.98
CA TYR A 177 16.88 -11.27 -15.63
C TYR A 177 17.04 -11.03 -17.13
N SER A 178 15.96 -11.25 -17.87
CA SER A 178 15.82 -10.92 -19.28
C SER A 178 14.65 -9.98 -19.48
N VAL A 179 14.68 -9.20 -20.55
CA VAL A 179 13.60 -8.30 -20.95
C VAL A 179 13.02 -8.72 -22.29
N ALA A 180 11.71 -8.69 -22.44
CA ALA A 180 11.04 -8.79 -23.74
C ALA A 180 10.42 -7.42 -24.08
N LEU A 181 10.64 -6.98 -25.30
CA LEU A 181 10.11 -5.74 -25.85
C LEU A 181 9.09 -6.08 -26.92
N ASP A 182 7.91 -5.51 -26.78
CA ASP A 182 6.80 -5.70 -27.72
C ASP A 182 6.22 -4.34 -28.13
N GLU A 183 5.83 -4.23 -29.39
CA GLU A 183 5.13 -3.04 -29.91
C GLU A 183 3.63 -3.28 -29.81
N SER A 184 2.99 -2.60 -28.87
CA SER A 184 1.54 -2.60 -28.70
C SER A 184 0.94 -1.34 -29.31
N THR A 185 -0.33 -1.39 -29.73
CA THR A 185 -1.10 -0.18 -30.09
C THR A 185 -2.18 0.06 -29.04
N ASP A 186 -2.45 1.32 -28.74
CA ASP A 186 -3.58 1.68 -27.89
C ASP A 186 -4.90 1.79 -28.67
N LYS A 187 -6.00 2.08 -27.98
CA LYS A 187 -7.34 2.22 -28.59
C LYS A 187 -7.43 3.37 -29.60
N THR A 188 -6.45 4.28 -29.61
CA THR A 188 -6.33 5.40 -30.55
C THR A 188 -5.28 5.15 -31.64
N ASP A 189 -4.81 3.91 -31.78
CA ASP A 189 -3.79 3.48 -32.74
C ASP A 189 -2.42 4.18 -32.56
N ASN A 190 -2.15 4.67 -31.35
CA ASN A 190 -0.82 5.16 -31.02
C ASN A 190 0.06 3.98 -30.58
N ALA A 191 1.26 3.91 -31.15
CA ALA A 191 2.25 2.88 -30.79
C ALA A 191 2.75 3.07 -29.35
N GLN A 192 2.91 1.97 -28.64
CA GLN A 192 3.39 1.89 -27.27
C GLN A 192 4.41 0.76 -27.17
N LEU A 193 5.50 1.00 -26.45
CA LEU A 193 6.51 -0.01 -26.16
C LEU A 193 6.13 -0.70 -24.84
N ALA A 194 5.71 -1.95 -24.92
CA ALA A 194 5.52 -2.82 -23.77
C ALA A 194 6.85 -3.49 -23.41
N ILE A 195 7.25 -3.37 -22.15
CA ILE A 195 8.50 -3.90 -21.62
C ILE A 195 8.14 -4.92 -20.55
N PHE A 196 8.42 -6.20 -20.81
CA PHE A 196 8.22 -7.28 -19.86
C PHE A 196 9.55 -7.67 -19.24
N VAL A 197 9.57 -7.93 -17.93
CA VAL A 197 10.74 -8.46 -17.23
C VAL A 197 10.48 -9.90 -16.84
N ARG A 198 11.47 -10.76 -17.08
CA ARG A 198 11.50 -12.12 -16.56
C ARG A 198 12.76 -12.30 -15.74
N GLY A 199 12.61 -12.44 -14.42
CA GLY A 199 13.71 -12.56 -13.47
C GLY A 199 13.68 -13.87 -12.69
N ILE A 200 14.85 -14.28 -12.20
CA ILE A 200 15.00 -15.39 -11.26
C ILE A 200 15.77 -14.92 -10.03
N ASN A 201 15.31 -15.30 -8.84
CA ASN A 201 16.00 -15.01 -7.59
C ASN A 201 16.89 -16.18 -7.13
N GLU A 202 17.59 -16.00 -6.01
CA GLU A 202 18.49 -17.04 -5.44
C GLU A 202 17.76 -18.33 -5.03
N LYS A 203 16.45 -18.26 -4.80
CA LYS A 203 15.59 -19.41 -4.48
C LYS A 203 15.08 -20.13 -5.73
N PHE A 204 15.51 -19.72 -6.92
CA PHE A 204 15.03 -20.21 -8.22
C PHE A 204 13.54 -19.92 -8.48
N GLU A 205 12.96 -18.92 -7.82
CA GLU A 205 11.60 -18.46 -8.10
C GLU A 205 11.64 -17.55 -9.33
N VAL A 206 10.83 -17.90 -10.33
CA VAL A 206 10.71 -17.13 -11.58
C VAL A 206 9.58 -16.12 -11.44
N THR A 207 9.87 -14.86 -11.74
CA THR A 207 8.89 -13.78 -11.82
C THR A 207 8.83 -13.26 -13.25
N GLU A 208 7.63 -13.17 -13.82
CA GLU A 208 7.38 -12.63 -15.16
C GLU A 208 6.26 -11.60 -15.06
N GLU A 209 6.58 -10.34 -15.35
CA GLU A 209 5.66 -9.22 -15.14
C GLU A 209 5.87 -8.11 -16.18
N LEU A 210 4.83 -7.28 -16.37
CA LEU A 210 4.95 -6.05 -17.16
C LEU A 210 5.73 -5.00 -16.35
N LEU A 211 6.88 -4.59 -16.86
CA LEU A 211 7.75 -3.59 -16.23
C LEU A 211 7.29 -2.16 -16.51
N SER A 212 6.94 -1.87 -17.77
CA SER A 212 6.54 -0.53 -18.19
C SER A 212 5.81 -0.57 -19.53
N LEU A 213 4.88 0.36 -19.72
CA LEU A 213 4.22 0.63 -20.98
C LEU A 213 4.51 2.07 -21.38
N CYS A 214 5.34 2.27 -22.40
CA CYS A 214 5.88 3.57 -22.76
C CYS A 214 5.24 4.07 -24.07
N PRO A 215 4.51 5.21 -24.07
CA PRO A 215 3.94 5.76 -25.30
C PRO A 215 5.05 6.23 -26.23
N MET A 216 4.96 5.84 -27.50
CA MET A 216 5.92 6.21 -28.54
C MET A 216 5.32 7.29 -29.43
N HIS A 217 5.93 8.48 -29.44
CA HIS A 217 5.41 9.62 -30.21
C HIS A 217 6.15 9.72 -31.55
N GLY A 218 5.42 9.63 -32.66
CA GLY A 218 5.96 9.87 -34.00
C GLY A 218 6.84 8.72 -34.53
N ARG A 219 8.04 9.03 -35.06
CA ARG A 219 8.94 8.03 -35.65
C ARG A 219 9.68 7.27 -34.55
N THR A 220 9.35 5.99 -34.37
CA THR A 220 10.04 5.06 -33.47
C THR A 220 11.45 4.74 -33.97
N THR A 221 12.46 5.45 -33.47
CA THR A 221 13.86 5.08 -33.75
C THR A 221 14.37 4.10 -32.71
N ALA A 222 15.33 3.25 -33.10
CA ALA A 222 15.99 2.33 -32.16
C ALA A 222 16.65 3.05 -30.96
N LYS A 223 17.00 4.35 -31.11
CA LYS A 223 17.53 5.17 -30.03
C LYS A 223 16.46 5.47 -28.97
N ASP A 224 15.26 5.84 -29.41
CA ASP A 224 14.15 6.17 -28.52
C ASP A 224 13.72 4.93 -27.71
N ILE A 225 13.65 3.78 -28.36
CA ILE A 225 13.38 2.48 -27.73
C ILE A 225 14.42 2.17 -26.64
N PHE A 226 15.71 2.33 -26.97
CA PHE A 226 16.79 2.06 -26.02
C PHE A 226 16.76 3.02 -24.83
N GLN A 227 16.41 4.28 -25.06
CA GLN A 227 16.26 5.26 -23.99
C GLN A 227 15.10 4.90 -23.05
N GLN A 228 13.92 4.57 -23.59
CA GLN A 228 12.77 4.15 -22.79
C GLN A 228 13.07 2.88 -21.98
N LEU A 229 13.75 1.90 -22.60
CA LEU A 229 14.22 0.71 -21.90
C LEU A 229 15.18 1.05 -20.76
N GLY A 230 16.13 1.95 -21.01
CA GLY A 230 17.10 2.36 -20.00
C GLY A 230 16.45 3.06 -18.80
N ASP A 231 15.49 3.95 -19.08
CA ASP A 231 14.72 4.65 -18.07
C ASP A 231 13.83 3.68 -17.27
N ALA A 232 13.22 2.69 -17.93
CA ALA A 232 12.41 1.66 -17.28
C ALA A 232 13.24 0.75 -16.35
N ILE A 233 14.40 0.27 -16.81
CA ILE A 233 15.33 -0.55 -16.00
C ILE A 233 15.82 0.24 -14.78
N THR A 234 16.16 1.51 -14.98
CA THR A 234 16.65 2.38 -13.91
C THR A 234 15.56 2.67 -12.87
N ARG A 235 14.33 2.99 -13.30
CA ARG A 235 13.18 3.17 -12.39
C ARG A 235 12.90 1.92 -11.56
N ALA A 236 12.95 0.75 -12.20
CA ALA A 236 12.71 -0.52 -11.55
C ALA A 236 13.87 -0.98 -10.63
N GLY A 237 14.97 -0.24 -10.55
CA GLY A 237 16.13 -0.60 -9.73
C GLY A 237 16.84 -1.88 -10.19
N LEU A 238 16.67 -2.26 -11.45
CA LEU A 238 17.26 -3.48 -12.02
C LEU A 238 18.75 -3.26 -12.34
N PRO A 239 19.68 -4.05 -11.77
CA PRO A 239 21.10 -3.90 -12.02
C PRO A 239 21.50 -4.36 -13.44
N TRP A 240 22.09 -3.47 -14.24
CA TRP A 240 22.48 -3.77 -15.62
C TRP A 240 23.43 -4.96 -15.78
N ASP A 241 24.25 -5.26 -14.77
CA ASP A 241 25.17 -6.39 -14.75
C ASP A 241 24.48 -7.76 -14.68
N ARG A 242 23.20 -7.79 -14.25
CA ARG A 242 22.39 -9.00 -14.14
C ARG A 242 21.46 -9.23 -15.34
N LEU A 243 21.49 -8.33 -16.33
CA LEU A 243 20.75 -8.47 -17.57
C LEU A 243 21.39 -9.54 -18.47
N VAL A 244 20.68 -10.66 -18.71
CA VAL A 244 21.19 -11.79 -19.51
C VAL A 244 20.72 -11.76 -20.97
N GLY A 245 19.63 -11.06 -21.28
CA GLY A 245 19.09 -11.03 -22.64
C GLY A 245 17.98 -10.00 -22.85
N ILE A 246 17.86 -9.55 -24.09
CA ILE A 246 16.75 -8.73 -24.58
C ILE A 246 16.14 -9.46 -25.77
N THR A 247 14.83 -9.67 -25.74
CA THR A 247 14.06 -10.27 -26.83
C THR A 247 13.18 -9.22 -27.47
N THR A 248 13.14 -9.17 -28.80
CA THR A 248 12.25 -8.30 -29.56
C THR A 248 11.53 -9.14 -30.61
N ASP A 249 10.31 -8.74 -30.97
CA ASP A 249 9.44 -9.42 -31.96
C ASP A 249 9.98 -9.38 -33.41
N GLY A 250 11.06 -8.65 -33.64
CA GLY A 250 11.69 -8.54 -34.96
C GLY A 250 11.13 -7.42 -35.83
N ALA A 251 10.25 -6.55 -35.31
CA ALA A 251 9.72 -5.41 -36.06
C ALA A 251 10.88 -4.58 -36.69
N PRO A 252 10.71 -4.02 -37.90
CA PRO A 252 11.76 -3.28 -38.60
C PRO A 252 12.36 -2.11 -37.79
N SER A 253 11.54 -1.50 -36.91
CA SER A 253 11.90 -0.48 -35.91
C SER A 253 12.87 -1.02 -34.84
N MET A 254 12.73 -2.29 -34.46
CA MET A 254 13.45 -2.99 -33.39
C MET A 254 14.72 -3.72 -33.86
N THR A 255 14.79 -4.10 -35.14
CA THR A 255 15.93 -4.88 -35.69
C THR A 255 17.05 -4.01 -36.26
N GLY A 256 16.74 -2.75 -36.60
CA GLY A 256 17.66 -1.82 -37.25
C GLY A 256 18.07 -2.28 -38.65
N LYS A 257 18.33 -1.34 -39.56
CA LYS A 257 18.81 -1.67 -40.91
C LYS A 257 20.21 -2.31 -40.85
N LYS A 258 20.30 -3.64 -40.85
CA LYS A 258 21.45 -4.34 -41.40
C LYS A 258 21.29 -4.33 -42.93
N LYS A 259 22.25 -3.73 -43.65
CA LYS A 259 22.41 -4.01 -45.09
C LYS A 259 22.39 -5.54 -45.24
N ARG A 260 21.43 -6.05 -46.02
CA ARG A 260 21.17 -7.49 -46.20
C ARG A 260 22.43 -8.19 -46.68
N THR A 261 22.95 -9.11 -45.87
CA THR A 261 23.58 -10.36 -46.30
C THR A 261 23.26 -11.38 -45.20
N GLY A 262 22.77 -12.55 -45.61
CA GLY A 262 22.08 -13.52 -44.74
C GLY A 262 22.89 -13.96 -43.51
N GLY A 263 22.19 -14.22 -42.41
CA GLY A 263 22.76 -14.77 -41.18
C GLY A 263 22.08 -14.23 -39.93
N THR A 264 21.30 -15.10 -39.28
CA THR A 264 20.81 -15.04 -37.90
C THR A 264 21.73 -14.26 -36.97
N GLY A 265 21.19 -13.28 -36.23
CA GLY A 265 22.01 -12.45 -35.36
C GLY A 265 21.23 -11.77 -34.24
N ALA A 266 21.06 -12.48 -33.13
CA ALA A 266 20.89 -11.87 -31.82
C ALA A 266 22.07 -10.91 -31.57
N LYS A 267 21.78 -9.62 -31.34
CA LYS A 267 22.82 -8.65 -30.98
C LYS A 267 23.24 -8.87 -29.54
N ARG A 268 24.45 -9.40 -29.42
CA ARG A 268 25.25 -9.58 -28.20
C ARG A 268 25.42 -8.26 -27.45
N VAL A 269 24.84 -8.13 -26.26
CA VAL A 269 25.36 -7.20 -25.24
C VAL A 269 26.66 -7.81 -24.72
N ARG A 270 27.78 -7.10 -24.87
CA ARG A 270 29.08 -7.52 -24.36
C ARG A 270 29.61 -6.45 -23.41
N ARG A 271 29.67 -6.77 -22.12
CA ARG A 271 30.89 -6.70 -21.28
C ARG A 271 30.63 -7.45 -19.96
N GLY A 272 31.42 -8.50 -19.73
CA GLY A 272 31.30 -9.42 -18.60
C GLY A 272 31.65 -10.84 -19.04
N THR A 273 32.93 -11.18 -18.97
CA THR A 273 33.43 -12.55 -19.23
C THR A 273 32.97 -13.49 -18.11
N CYS A 274 31.88 -14.22 -18.32
CA CYS A 274 31.59 -15.42 -17.53
C CYS A 274 32.33 -16.60 -18.17
N ARG A 275 33.43 -17.04 -17.53
CA ARG A 275 34.12 -18.31 -17.81
C ARG A 275 33.61 -19.35 -16.82
N SER A 276 32.45 -19.94 -17.09
CA SER A 276 32.06 -21.19 -16.44
C SER A 276 31.28 -22.05 -17.43
N SER A 277 31.70 -23.31 -17.54
CA SER A 277 31.27 -24.31 -18.53
C SER A 277 29.87 -24.88 -18.26
N SER A 278 28.98 -24.11 -17.64
CA SER A 278 27.66 -24.58 -17.20
C SER A 278 26.53 -23.58 -17.46
N CYS A 279 26.74 -22.58 -18.31
CA CYS A 279 25.65 -21.82 -18.90
C CYS A 279 24.93 -22.72 -19.93
N SER A 280 23.91 -23.45 -19.46
CA SER A 280 22.90 -24.05 -20.32
C SER A 280 22.08 -22.92 -20.95
N ALA A 281 22.62 -22.31 -22.00
CA ALA A 281 21.80 -21.76 -23.04
C ALA A 281 20.88 -22.89 -23.51
N LEU A 282 19.56 -22.68 -23.50
CA LEU A 282 18.65 -23.53 -24.24
C LEU A 282 19.12 -23.51 -25.70
N HIS A 283 19.85 -24.56 -26.06
CA HIS A 283 20.30 -24.84 -27.40
C HIS A 283 19.07 -25.13 -28.24
N TYR A 284 18.75 -24.22 -29.16
CA TYR A 284 17.81 -24.49 -30.23
C TYR A 284 18.58 -25.29 -31.29
N THR A 285 18.42 -26.62 -31.31
CA THR A 285 18.96 -27.47 -32.37
C THR A 285 18.02 -27.49 -33.58
N PRO A 286 18.55 -27.43 -34.81
CA PRO A 286 17.75 -27.37 -36.03
C PRO A 286 17.33 -28.80 -36.43
N THR A 287 16.24 -29.30 -35.86
CA THR A 287 15.37 -30.37 -36.41
C THR A 287 14.36 -30.78 -35.33
N GLY A 288 13.07 -30.81 -35.68
CA GLY A 288 12.03 -31.47 -34.87
C GLY A 288 11.23 -30.55 -33.94
N THR A 289 10.08 -30.11 -34.44
CA THR A 289 8.79 -29.96 -33.74
C THR A 289 8.80 -29.74 -32.21
N VAL A 290 8.59 -28.50 -31.77
CA VAL A 290 7.85 -28.22 -30.53
C VAL A 290 6.71 -27.26 -30.86
N GLN A 291 5.53 -27.86 -30.98
CA GLN A 291 4.24 -27.19 -31.02
C GLN A 291 3.90 -26.72 -29.58
N GLN A 292 3.22 -25.57 -29.46
CA GLN A 292 2.62 -24.96 -28.26
C GLN A 292 3.55 -24.32 -27.21
N MET A 293 3.53 -22.98 -27.13
CA MET A 293 2.66 -22.23 -26.21
C MET A 293 2.80 -20.72 -26.47
N LEU A 294 2.10 -20.24 -27.50
CA LEU A 294 1.46 -18.93 -27.46
C LEU A 294 0.01 -19.25 -27.08
N LYS A 295 -0.35 -18.99 -25.82
CA LYS A 295 -1.73 -18.84 -25.40
C LYS A 295 -1.85 -17.45 -24.79
N ILE A 296 -2.32 -16.52 -25.61
CA ILE A 296 -3.41 -15.61 -25.21
C ILE A 296 -4.69 -16.42 -25.40
#